data_AF-A0A9J5ZSS7-F1
#
_entry.id   AF-A0A9J5ZSS7-F1
#
_cell.length_a   1.000
_cell.length_b   1.000
_cell.length_c   1.000
_cell.angle_alpha   90.00
_cell.angle_beta   90.00
_cell.angle_gamma   90.00
#
_symmetry.space_group_name_H-M   'P 1'
#
loop_
_entity.id
_entity.type
_entity.pdbx_description
1 polymer ?
#
loop_
_entity_poly.entity_id
_entity_poly.type
_entity_poly.pdbx_seq_one_letter_code
_entity_poly.pdbx_strand_id
1 'polypeptide(L)' 'MALSSDDNVDRKREICTKLENLRHHLRDIDAQIHEARLICKAGMLDLLITRRKILYLKREAELENELETKYSIFYRRYL' A
#
# COMPACT_ATOMS: atom_id res chain seq x y z
N MET A 1 8.27 42.20 -8.31
CA MET A 1 8.83 40.83 -8.28
C MET A 1 8.44 40.18 -6.97
N ALA A 2 7.40 39.35 -7.00
CA ALA A 2 6.94 38.53 -5.88
C ALA A 2 6.26 37.29 -6.49
N LEU A 3 7.03 36.21 -6.70
CA LEU A 3 6.57 34.99 -7.38
C LEU A 3 7.05 33.70 -6.68
N SER A 4 7.54 33.77 -5.44
CA SER A 4 8.21 32.64 -4.77
C SER A 4 7.54 32.17 -3.47
N SER A 5 6.40 32.75 -3.09
CA SER A 5 5.74 32.44 -1.81
C SER A 5 4.74 31.29 -1.89
N ASP A 6 3.92 31.23 -2.94
CA ASP A 6 2.81 30.25 -3.04
C ASP A 6 3.31 28.82 -3.35
N ASP A 7 4.23 28.67 -4.31
CA ASP A 7 4.82 27.37 -4.68
C ASP A 7 5.48 26.65 -3.48
N ASN A 8 6.00 27.41 -2.53
CA ASN A 8 6.66 26.85 -1.34
C ASN A 8 5.62 26.37 -0.31
N VAL A 9 4.45 27.01 -0.22
CA VAL A 9 3.37 26.61 0.67
C VAL A 9 2.72 25.32 0.16
N ASP A 10 2.45 25.22 -1.13
CA ASP A 10 1.87 24.02 -1.74
C ASP A 10 2.81 22.82 -1.65
N ARG A 11 4.10 23.02 -1.91
CA ARG A 11 5.11 21.96 -1.75
C ARG A 11 5.23 21.48 -0.31
N LYS A 12 5.16 22.39 0.68
CA LYS A 12 5.15 22.01 2.10
C LYS A 12 3.88 21.22 2.45
N ARG A 13 2.72 21.62 1.95
CA ARG A 13 1.45 20.90 2.16
C ARG A 13 1.50 19.49 1.54
N GLU A 14 2.09 19.35 0.36
CA GLU A 14 2.29 18.04 -0.29
C GLU A 14 3.24 17.14 0.53
N ILE A 15 4.33 17.70 1.07
CA ILE A 15 5.24 16.95 1.94
C ILE A 15 4.53 16.52 3.23
N CYS A 16 3.74 17.41 3.86
CA CYS A 16 2.99 17.08 5.06
C CYS A 16 1.99 15.94 4.82
N THR A 17 1.24 15.99 3.72
CA THR A 17 0.28 14.92 3.37
C THR A 17 0.99 13.60 3.09
N LYS A 18 2.11 13.61 2.36
CA LYS A 18 2.95 12.42 2.15
C LYS A 18 3.47 11.84 3.47
N LEU A 19 3.95 12.68 4.39
CA LEU A 19 4.41 12.25 5.71
C LEU A 19 3.27 11.66 6.55
N GLU A 20 2.08 12.24 6.47
CA GLU A 20 0.91 11.76 7.20
C GLU A 20 0.45 10.41 6.67
N ASN A 21 0.46 10.21 5.35
CA ASN A 21 0.19 8.92 4.72
C ASN A 21 1.24 7.86 5.12
N LEU A 22 2.52 8.21 5.13
CA LEU A 22 3.59 7.31 5.59
C LEU A 22 3.44 6.94 7.07
N ARG A 23 3.04 7.91 7.92
CA ARG A 23 2.77 7.65 9.35
C ARG A 23 1.59 6.71 9.54
N HIS A 24 0.52 6.84 8.75
CA HIS A 24 -0.59 5.89 8.78
C HIS A 24 -0.13 4.49 8.38
N HIS A 25 0.65 4.38 7.30
CA HIS A 25 1.16 3.11 6.85
C HIS A 25 2.06 2.42 7.88
N LEU A 26 2.89 3.19 8.61
CA LEU A 26 3.70 2.67 9.72
C LEU A 26 2.83 2.14 10.86
N ARG A 27 1.76 2.86 11.24
CA ARG A 27 0.82 2.41 12.28
C ARG A 27 0.11 1.11 11.88
N ASP A 28 -0.27 0.97 10.61
CA ASP A 28 -0.89 -0.25 10.11
C ASP A 28 0.08 -1.44 10.18
N ILE A 29 1.35 -1.23 9.82
CA ILE A 29 2.39 -2.25 9.93
C ILE A 29 2.61 -2.64 11.40
N ASP A 30 2.69 -1.66 12.31
CA ASP A 30 2.86 -1.91 13.75
C ASP A 30 1.69 -2.73 14.32
N ALA A 31 0.45 -2.43 13.90
CA ALA A 31 -0.73 -3.19 14.28
C ALA A 31 -0.66 -4.65 13.79
N GLN A 32 -0.24 -4.86 12.53
CA GLN A 32 -0.04 -6.21 11.97
C GLN A 32 1.05 -6.99 12.71
N ILE A 33 2.17 -6.34 13.07
CA ILE A 33 3.24 -6.97 13.85
C ILE A 33 2.74 -7.35 15.25
N HIS A 34 1.98 -6.46 15.90
CA HIS A 34 1.41 -6.73 17.22
C HIS A 34 0.46 -7.93 17.18
N GLU A 35 -0.45 -7.95 16.23
CA GLU A 35 -1.38 -9.07 16.02
C GLU A 35 -0.65 -10.37 15.73
N ALA A 36 0.36 -10.36 14.87
CA ALA A 36 1.17 -11.54 14.59
C ALA A 36 1.90 -12.06 15.84
N ARG A 37 2.42 -11.17 16.68
CA ARG A 37 3.02 -11.57 17.96
C ARG A 37 2.00 -12.22 18.89
N LEU A 38 0.77 -11.72 18.95
CA LEU A 38 -0.29 -12.31 19.76
C LEU A 38 -0.66 -13.71 19.26
N ILE A 39 -0.82 -13.88 17.95
CA ILE A 39 -1.16 -15.18 17.35
C ILE A 39 -0.02 -16.20 17.56
N CYS A 40 1.25 -15.77 17.40
CA CYS A 40 2.41 -16.61 17.72
C CYS A 40 2.44 -17.02 19.20
N LYS A 41 2.19 -16.08 20.13
CA LYS A 41 2.15 -16.36 21.58
C LYS A 41 1.03 -17.33 21.95
N ALA A 42 -0.09 -17.29 21.24
CA ALA A 42 -1.20 -18.21 21.42
C ALA A 42 -0.97 -19.60 20.79
N GLY A 43 0.19 -19.85 20.18
CA GLY A 43 0.49 -21.11 19.51
C GLY A 43 -0.29 -21.35 18.21
N MET A 44 -0.95 -20.33 17.67
CA MET A 44 -1.83 -20.42 16.50
C MET A 44 -1.08 -20.13 15.19
N LEU A 45 0.06 -20.80 14.98
CA LEU A 45 0.93 -20.54 13.82
C LEU A 45 0.22 -20.77 12.47
N ASP A 46 -0.65 -21.78 12.39
CA ASP A 46 -1.42 -22.10 11.18
C ASP A 46 -2.38 -20.97 10.77
N LEU A 47 -2.94 -20.25 11.75
CA LEU A 47 -3.81 -19.10 11.50
C LEU A 47 -3.02 -17.95 10.86
N LEU A 48 -1.79 -17.74 11.32
CA LEU A 48 -0.87 -16.75 10.75
C LEU A 48 -0.48 -17.07 9.31
N ILE A 49 -0.11 -18.32 9.06
CA ILE A 49 0.26 -18.80 7.71
C ILE A 49 -0.93 -18.63 6.76
N THR A 50 -2.12 -19.07 7.18
CA THR A 50 -3.36 -18.98 6.38
C THR A 50 -3.68 -17.54 6.03
N ARG A 51 -3.62 -16.63 7.01
CA ARG A 51 -3.94 -15.21 6.80
C ARG A 51 -2.93 -14.53 5.88
N ARG A 52 -1.64 -14.84 6.02
CA ARG A 52 -0.60 -14.30 5.13
C ARG A 52 -0.75 -14.83 3.71
N LYS A 53 -1.12 -16.10 3.54
CA LYS A 53 -1.45 -16.69 2.22
C LYS A 53 -2.61 -15.98 1.55
N ILE A 54 -3.67 -15.66 2.29
CA ILE A 54 -4.82 -14.89 1.76
C ILE A 54 -4.38 -13.51 1.26
N LEU A 55 -3.53 -12.81 2.01
CA LEU A 55 -3.01 -11.49 1.60
C LEU A 55 -2.15 -11.59 0.33
N TYR A 56 -1.30 -12.62 0.21
CA TYR A 56 -0.51 -12.86 -1.00
C TYR A 56 -1.39 -13.16 -2.22
N LEU A 57 -2.39 -14.05 -2.08
CA LEU A 57 -3.33 -14.38 -3.14
C LEU A 57 -4.12 -13.15 -3.62
N LYS A 58 -4.51 -12.26 -2.70
CA LYS A 58 -5.16 -11.00 -3.06
C LYS A 58 -4.23 -10.10 -3.88
N ARG A 59 -2.96 -9.98 -3.47
CA ARG A 59 -1.94 -9.19 -4.20
C ARG A 59 -1.67 -9.78 -5.59
N GLU A 60 -1.62 -11.11 -5.72
CA GLU A 60 -1.49 -11.78 -7.02
C GLU A 60 -2.68 -11.45 -7.93
N ALA A 61 -3.92 -11.54 -7.42
CA ALA A 61 -5.11 -11.18 -8.18
C ALA A 61 -5.12 -9.69 -8.60
N GLU A 62 -4.65 -8.78 -7.74
CA GLU A 62 -4.49 -7.36 -8.09
C GLU A 62 -3.46 -7.17 -9.21
N LEU A 63 -2.32 -7.86 -9.13
CA LEU A 63 -1.27 -7.82 -10.16
C LEU A 63 -1.72 -8.43 -11.48
N GLU A 64 -2.47 -9.53 -11.47
CA GLU A 64 -3.08 -10.13 -12.66
C GLU A 64 -4.05 -9.15 -13.33
N ASN A 65 -4.93 -8.51 -12.56
CA ASN A 65 -5.84 -7.48 -13.07
C ASN A 65 -5.08 -6.27 -13.65
N GLU A 66 -4.01 -5.82 -13.00
CA GLU A 66 -3.17 -4.74 -13.51
C GLU A 66 -2.49 -5.13 -14.83
N LEU A 67 -1.98 -6.36 -14.93
CA LEU A 67 -1.38 -6.88 -16.16
C LEU A 67 -2.44 -6.96 -17.27
N GLU A 68 -3.60 -7.56 -17.01
CA GLU A 68 -4.70 -7.64 -17.97
C GLU A 68 -5.16 -6.26 -18.44
N THR A 69 -5.25 -5.29 -17.53
CA THR A 69 -5.59 -3.90 -17.86
C THR A 69 -4.51 -3.25 -18.74
N LYS A 70 -3.22 -3.41 -18.40
CA LYS A 70 -2.11 -2.85 -19.18
C LYS A 70 -2.00 -3.50 -20.56
N TYR A 71 -2.15 -4.82 -20.65
CA TYR A 71 -2.13 -5.55 -21.92
C TYR A 71 -3.38 -5.28 -22.77
N SER A 72 -4.57 -5.19 -22.19
CA SER A 72 -5.79 -4.85 -22.93
C SER A 72 -5.78 -3.42 -23.48
N ILE A 73 -5.19 -2.45 -22.75
CA ILE A 73 -4.92 -1.11 -23.27
C ILE A 73 -3.93 -1.17 -24.43
N PHE A 74 -2.88 -1.99 -24.32
CA PHE A 74 -1.91 -2.16 -25.40
C PHE A 74 -2.58 -2.72 -26.67
N TYR A 75 -3.37 -3.79 -26.55
CA TYR A 75 -4.10 -4.38 -27.68
C TYR A 75 -5.14 -3.45 -28.30
N ARG A 76 -5.88 -2.66 -27.51
CA ARG A 76 -6.83 -1.65 -28.02
C ARG A 76 -6.18 -0.48 -28.74
N ARG A 77 -4.87 -0.26 -28.57
CA ARG A 77 -4.14 0.85 -29.19
C ARG A 77 -3.45 0.44 -30.50
N TYR A 78 -3.33 -0.86 -30.76
CA TYR A 78 -2.69 -1.43 -31.95
C TYR A 78 -3.66 -2.16 -32.90
N LEU A 79 -4.95 -2.24 -32.54
CA LEU A 79 -6.08 -2.53 -33.44
C LEU A 79 -6.74 -1.22 -33.87
#